data_AF-A0A377KAI2-F1
#
_entry.id   AF-A0A377KAI2-F1
#
_cell.length_a   1.000
_cell.length_b   1.000
_cell.length_c   1.000
_cell.angle_alpha   90.00
_cell.angle_beta   90.00
_cell.angle_gamma   90.00
#
_symmetry.space_group_name_H-M   'P 1'
#
loop_
_entity.id
_entity.type
_entity.pdbx_description
1 polymer ?
#
loop_
_entity_poly.entity_id
_entity_poly.type
_entity_poly.pdbx_seq_one_letter_code
_entity_poly.pdbx_strand_id
1 'polypeptide(L)'
;MYEPLPVYKPAASRMQIEKAVEMLIQAERPVIVAGGGVINADAAVLLQQFAELTSIPVIPTLMGWGCIPDDHELMAGMVGLQTAHRYGNATLLASDMVFGYR
;
A
#
# COMPACT_ATOMS: atom_id res chain seq x y z
N MET A 1 -13.91 36.28 -13.03
CA MET A 1 -13.01 35.75 -11.99
C MET A 1 -13.32 34.27 -11.90
N TYR A 2 -12.39 33.39 -12.25
CA TYR A 2 -12.61 31.94 -12.18
C TYR A 2 -12.33 31.49 -10.74
N GLU A 3 -13.34 30.95 -10.06
CA GLU A 3 -13.19 30.29 -8.77
C GLU A 3 -13.20 28.78 -9.00
N PRO A 4 -12.13 28.05 -8.60
CA PRO A 4 -12.13 26.60 -8.71
C PRO A 4 -13.14 26.00 -7.73
N LEU A 5 -13.82 24.94 -8.17
CA LEU A 5 -14.73 24.19 -7.32
C LEU A 5 -13.96 23.56 -6.14
N PRO A 6 -14.55 23.52 -4.93
CA PRO A 6 -13.92 22.89 -3.79
C PRO A 6 -13.69 21.39 -4.07
N VAL A 7 -12.46 20.94 -3.84
CA VAL A 7 -12.07 19.55 -4.05
C VAL A 7 -12.67 18.70 -2.94
N TYR A 8 -13.61 17.81 -3.29
CA TYR A 8 -14.14 16.82 -2.37
C TYR A 8 -13.22 15.60 -2.30
N LYS A 9 -12.83 15.21 -1.08
CA LYS A 9 -12.08 13.97 -0.82
C LYS A 9 -12.98 13.02 -0.04
N PRO A 10 -13.40 11.87 -0.62
CA PRO A 10 -14.17 10.88 0.12
C PRO A 10 -13.31 10.27 1.23
N ALA A 11 -13.94 9.96 2.37
CA ALA A 11 -13.30 9.29 3.50
C ALA A 11 -14.03 7.99 3.81
N ALA A 12 -13.26 6.94 4.15
CA ALA A 12 -13.83 5.69 4.62
C ALA A 12 -14.47 5.86 6.00
N SER A 13 -15.57 5.17 6.25
CA SER A 13 -16.17 5.10 7.59
C SER A 13 -15.38 4.16 8.50
N ARG A 14 -15.49 4.34 9.82
CA ARG A 14 -14.87 3.46 10.81
C ARG A 14 -15.20 1.98 10.57
N MET A 15 -16.47 1.67 10.28
CA MET A 15 -16.93 0.30 9.99
C MET A 15 -16.23 -0.33 8.78
N GLN A 16 -15.95 0.47 7.73
CA GLN A 16 -15.22 -0.01 6.56
C GLN A 16 -13.76 -0.34 6.90
N ILE A 17 -13.13 0.49 7.72
CA ILE A 17 -11.75 0.27 8.18
C ILE A 17 -11.67 -0.95 9.10
N GLU A 18 -12.57 -1.08 10.07
CA GLU A 18 -12.61 -2.23 10.99
C GLU A 18 -12.74 -3.54 10.22
N LYS A 19 -13.67 -3.61 9.26
CA LYS A 19 -13.82 -4.79 8.40
C LYS A 19 -12.57 -5.09 7.56
N ALA A 20 -11.90 -4.06 7.04
CA ALA A 20 -10.67 -4.23 6.27
C ALA A 20 -9.52 -4.79 7.12
N VAL A 21 -9.39 -4.29 8.36
CA VAL A 21 -8.41 -4.80 9.33
C VAL A 21 -8.76 -6.22 9.78
N GLU A 22 -10.04 -6.54 10.01
CA GLU A 22 -10.49 -7.91 10.33
C GLU A 22 -10.12 -8.92 9.24
N MET A 23 -10.24 -8.55 7.96
CA MET A 23 -9.78 -9.41 6.86
C MET A 23 -8.25 -9.53 6.85
N LEU A 24 -7.54 -8.44 7.15
CA LEU A 24 -6.08 -8.41 7.17
C LEU A 24 -5.47 -9.31 8.25
N ILE A 25 -6.06 -9.32 9.45
CA ILE A 25 -5.57 -10.16 10.56
C ILE A 25 -5.85 -11.66 10.37
N GLN A 26 -6.79 -12.01 9.49
CA GLN A 26 -7.12 -13.40 9.17
C GLN A 26 -6.21 -13.98 8.08
N ALA A 27 -5.48 -13.13 7.35
CA ALA A 27 -4.52 -13.56 6.35
C ALA A 27 -3.23 -14.07 7.00
N GLU A 28 -2.69 -15.18 6.47
CA GLU A 28 -1.43 -15.78 6.95
C GLU A 28 -0.20 -15.11 6.34
N ARG A 29 -0.31 -14.66 5.08
CA ARG A 29 0.79 -14.07 4.30
C ARG A 29 0.30 -12.83 3.54
N PRO A 30 -0.25 -11.81 4.23
CA PRO A 30 -0.71 -10.60 3.58
C PRO A 30 0.47 -9.78 3.02
N VAL A 31 0.21 -9.03 1.95
CA VAL A 31 1.10 -8.00 1.44
C VAL A 31 0.35 -6.70 1.19
N ILE A 32 0.99 -5.57 1.46
CA ILE A 32 0.45 -4.24 1.13
C ILE A 32 0.93 -3.85 -0.26
N VAL A 33 0.02 -3.48 -1.16
CA VAL A 33 0.40 -2.92 -2.47
C VAL A 33 0.13 -1.42 -2.47
N ALA A 34 1.20 -0.62 -2.59
CA ALA A 34 1.15 0.83 -2.50
C ALA A 34 1.17 1.52 -3.88
N GLY A 35 0.05 2.13 -4.24
CA GLY A 35 -0.16 2.91 -5.46
C GLY A 35 0.32 4.35 -5.35
N GLY A 36 0.26 5.08 -6.48
CA GLY A 36 0.60 6.50 -6.52
C GLY A 36 -0.36 7.41 -5.74
N GLY A 37 -1.56 6.94 -5.37
CA GLY A 37 -2.48 7.67 -4.52
C GLY A 37 -1.97 7.87 -3.09
N VAL A 38 -1.08 6.99 -2.60
CA VAL A 38 -0.38 7.21 -1.32
C VAL A 38 0.48 8.47 -1.40
N ILE A 39 1.23 8.63 -2.48
CA ILE A 39 2.05 9.82 -2.73
C ILE A 39 1.16 11.05 -2.94
N ASN A 40 0.10 10.94 -3.74
CA ASN A 40 -0.84 12.05 -3.98
C ASN A 40 -1.58 12.51 -2.70
N ALA A 41 -1.76 11.60 -1.74
CA ALA A 41 -2.39 11.89 -0.46
C ALA A 41 -1.38 12.38 0.61
N ASP A 42 -0.08 12.46 0.29
CA ASP A 42 1.00 12.75 1.24
C ASP A 42 0.99 11.80 2.45
N ALA A 43 0.73 10.51 2.18
CA ALA A 43 0.47 9.49 3.20
C ALA A 43 1.61 8.48 3.38
N ALA A 44 2.81 8.75 2.83
CA ALA A 44 3.96 7.83 2.88
C ALA A 44 4.34 7.45 4.33
N VAL A 45 4.46 8.44 5.21
CA VAL A 45 4.79 8.22 6.64
C VAL A 45 3.75 7.36 7.34
N LEU A 46 2.46 7.60 7.06
CA LEU A 46 1.36 6.84 7.65
C LEU A 46 1.32 5.41 7.14
N LEU A 47 1.60 5.20 5.84
CA LEU A 47 1.71 3.87 5.25
C LEU A 47 2.84 3.07 5.91
N GLN A 48 4.02 3.70 6.06
CA GLN A 48 5.16 3.06 6.71
C GLN A 48 4.83 2.67 8.15
N GLN A 49 4.25 3.59 8.94
CA GLN A 49 3.82 3.31 10.31
C GLN A 49 2.80 2.15 10.36
N PHE A 50 1.85 2.11 9.43
CA PHE A 50 0.88 1.03 9.36
C PHE A 50 1.55 -0.32 9.05
N ALA A 51 2.48 -0.34 8.10
CA ALA A 51 3.26 -1.53 7.76
C ALA A 51 4.10 -2.02 8.95
N GLU A 52 4.78 -1.11 9.67
CA GLU A 52 5.56 -1.43 10.87
C GLU A 52 4.69 -2.01 11.99
N LEU A 53 3.56 -1.37 12.28
CA LEU A 53 2.62 -1.81 13.33
C LEU A 53 2.03 -3.19 13.04
N THR A 54 1.81 -3.51 11.78
CA THR A 54 1.24 -4.80 11.35
C THR A 54 2.31 -5.82 10.98
N SER A 55 3.58 -5.40 10.87
CA SER A 55 4.69 -6.19 10.36
C SER A 55 4.43 -6.80 8.97
N ILE A 56 3.69 -6.08 8.11
CA ILE A 56 3.28 -6.56 6.80
C ILE A 56 4.23 -6.04 5.70
N PRO A 57 4.74 -6.91 4.81
CA PRO A 57 5.59 -6.49 3.71
C PRO A 57 4.86 -5.57 2.72
N VAL A 58 5.58 -4.57 2.20
CA VAL A 58 5.09 -3.56 1.27
C VAL A 58 5.69 -3.77 -0.13
N ILE A 59 4.82 -3.76 -1.13
CA ILE A 59 5.14 -3.83 -2.55
C ILE A 59 4.67 -2.51 -3.19
N PRO A 60 5.55 -1.53 -3.39
CA PRO A 60 5.19 -0.33 -4.12
C PRO A 60 4.98 -0.64 -5.60
N THR A 61 3.97 -0.01 -6.20
CA THR A 61 3.90 0.13 -7.65
C THR A 61 4.95 1.11 -8.13
N LEU A 62 5.26 1.15 -9.43
CA LEU A 62 6.16 2.18 -9.98
C LEU A 62 5.73 3.61 -9.61
N MET A 63 4.43 3.87 -9.52
CA MET A 63 3.89 5.19 -9.15
C MET A 63 3.91 5.47 -7.64
N GLY A 64 3.95 4.42 -6.82
CA GLY A 64 4.09 4.53 -5.36
C GLY A 64 5.54 4.38 -4.90
N TRP A 65 6.49 4.13 -5.81
CA TRP A 65 7.88 3.89 -5.44
C TRP A 65 8.47 5.11 -4.74
N GLY A 66 9.10 4.88 -3.59
CA GLY A 66 9.53 5.92 -2.65
C GLY A 66 8.54 6.20 -1.51
N CYS A 67 7.36 5.57 -1.47
CA CYS A 67 6.45 5.68 -0.32
C CYS A 67 6.96 4.97 0.95
N ILE A 68 7.92 4.06 0.78
CA ILE A 68 8.70 3.40 1.84
C ILE A 68 10.16 3.30 1.33
N PRO A 69 11.18 3.47 2.18
CA PRO A 69 12.57 3.36 1.74
C PRO A 69 12.92 1.98 1.18
N ASP A 70 13.78 1.93 0.16
CA ASP A 70 14.18 0.67 -0.49
C ASP A 70 15.06 -0.21 0.42
N ASP A 71 15.73 0.39 1.41
CA ASP A 71 16.52 -0.28 2.44
C ASP A 71 15.70 -0.67 3.67
N HIS A 72 14.40 -0.41 3.67
CA HIS A 72 13.51 -0.78 4.76
C HIS A 72 13.27 -2.30 4.81
N GLU A 73 13.25 -2.90 5.99
CA GLU A 73 13.12 -4.35 6.17
C GLU A 73 11.81 -4.93 5.60
N LEU A 74 10.75 -4.14 5.61
CA LEU A 74 9.44 -4.50 5.05
C LEU A 74 9.29 -4.22 3.54
N MET A 75 10.30 -3.65 2.87
CA MET A 75 10.25 -3.45 1.42
C MET A 75 10.45 -4.79 0.69
N ALA A 76 9.36 -5.33 0.11
CA ALA A 76 9.35 -6.61 -0.58
C ALA A 76 9.65 -6.51 -2.09
N GLY A 77 10.06 -5.33 -2.56
CA GLY A 77 10.32 -5.06 -3.97
C GLY A 77 9.08 -4.73 -4.78
N MET A 78 9.26 -4.50 -6.08
CA MET A 78 8.18 -4.15 -7.01
C MET A 78 7.67 -5.37 -7.77
N VAL A 79 6.38 -5.36 -8.09
CA VAL A 79 5.70 -6.37 -8.91
C VAL A 79 5.39 -5.83 -10.30
N GLY A 80 5.50 -6.69 -11.31
CA GLY A 80 5.09 -6.38 -12.67
C GLY A 80 5.72 -7.30 -13.73
N LEU A 81 5.51 -6.94 -14.99
CA LEU A 81 6.06 -7.66 -16.14
C LEU A 81 7.41 -7.07 -16.61
N GLN A 82 7.62 -5.76 -16.42
CA GLN A 82 8.80 -5.04 -16.90
C GLN A 82 9.58 -4.42 -15.73
N THR A 83 9.01 -3.39 -15.10
CA THR A 83 9.60 -2.72 -13.93
C THR A 83 9.25 -3.49 -12.66
N ALA A 84 9.96 -4.59 -12.44
CA ALA A 84 9.69 -5.51 -11.34
C ALA A 84 10.97 -6.16 -10.84
N HIS A 85 10.89 -6.71 -9.64
CA HIS A 85 11.92 -7.59 -9.11
C HIS A 85 11.41 -9.03 -9.09
N ARG A 86 12.31 -9.98 -9.36
CA ARG A 86 11.97 -11.42 -9.33
C ARG A 86 11.40 -11.83 -7.97
N TYR A 87 12.00 -11.32 -6.90
CA TYR A 87 11.54 -11.58 -5.53
C TYR A 87 10.20 -10.91 -5.23
N GLY A 88 9.93 -9.70 -5.74
CA GLY A 88 8.62 -9.05 -5.59
C GLY A 88 7.49 -9.88 -6.20
N ASN A 89 7.69 -10.38 -7.43
CA ASN A 89 6.71 -11.28 -8.07
C ASN A 89 6.54 -12.60 -7.29
N ALA A 90 7.63 -13.17 -6.76
CA ALA A 90 7.56 -14.41 -5.98
C ALA A 90 6.81 -14.19 -4.65
N THR A 91 7.08 -13.10 -3.94
CA THR A 91 6.39 -12.72 -2.71
C THR A 91 4.91 -12.53 -2.94
N LEU A 92 4.51 -11.83 -4.01
CA LEU A 92 3.11 -11.67 -4.34
C LEU A 92 2.43 -13.01 -4.67
N LEU A 93 3.06 -13.89 -5.45
CA LEU A 93 2.51 -15.20 -5.76
C LEU A 93 2.40 -16.11 -4.52
N ALA A 94 3.25 -15.91 -3.51
CA ALA A 94 3.19 -16.62 -2.24
C ALA A 94 2.18 -16.04 -1.23
N SER A 95 1.73 -14.80 -1.46
CA SER A 95 0.75 -14.12 -0.61
C SER A 95 -0.64 -14.74 -0.76
N ASP A 96 -1.42 -14.71 0.32
CA ASP A 96 -2.81 -15.13 0.34
C ASP A 96 -3.80 -13.95 0.34
N MET A 97 -3.30 -12.74 0.57
CA MET A 97 -4.08 -11.51 0.54
C MET A 97 -3.26 -10.32 0.04
N VAL A 98 -3.89 -9.47 -0.76
CA VAL A 98 -3.34 -8.18 -1.19
C VAL A 98 -4.16 -7.04 -0.60
N PHE A 99 -3.52 -6.20 0.20
CA PHE A 99 -4.09 -4.99 0.75
C PHE A 99 -3.68 -3.78 -0.10
N GLY A 100 -4.53 -3.41 -1.06
CA GLY A 100 -4.23 -2.36 -2.04
C GLY A 100 -4.60 -0.96 -1.59
N TYR A 101 -3.62 -0.05 -1.53
CA TYR A 101 -3.84 1.39 -1.48
C TYR A 101 -3.62 1.97 -2.87
N ARG A 102 -4.65 2.58 -3.46
CA ARG A 102 -4.58 3.12 -4.82
C ARG A 102 -4.22 4.59 -4.83
#